data_AF-A0A0F9ATF2-F1
#
_entry.id   AF-A0A0F9ATF2-F1
#
_cell.length_a   1.000
_cell.length_b   1.000
_cell.length_c   1.000
_cell.angle_alpha   90.00
_cell.angle_beta   90.00
_cell.angle_gamma   90.00
#
_symmetry.space_group_name_H-M   'P 1'
#
loop_
_entity.id
_entity.type
_entity.pdbx_description
1 polymer ?
#
loop_
_entity_poly.entity_id
_entity_poly.type
_entity_poly.pdbx_seq_one_letter_code
_entity_poly.pdbx_strand_id
1 'polypeptide(L)'
;MDNHQVTPTMAIIVNLRNPGQFYACCGLLELAYRLWGVEACGWFDSTRFCLHVSERSQDDVNQQLMDLLRMMTFVATDEDDSGSPILVGIGDGCTYRVDWWTKTIYWKGSLRTWGRGTSYNLMTESHREGLKAEDIVSGFDLTAKMTSRLSVDPRASWTAIDAGFSPNDQNFTVATFPLVEFLAGIGLQRNRPAPDKRQRWCYTAWKTPLPSPLISTAKQVLPSSQTVLYRFEIASRGQMARYFTHSTEGENE
;
A
#
# COMPACT_ATOMS: atom_id res chain seq x y z
N MET A 1 17.46 -24.00 -18.04
CA MET A 1 17.24 -22.63 -18.53
C MET A 1 17.90 -21.73 -17.52
N ASP A 2 19.00 -21.10 -17.91
CA ASP A 2 19.78 -20.24 -17.01
C ASP A 2 18.92 -19.09 -16.52
N ASN A 3 18.73 -19.07 -15.21
CA ASN A 3 17.97 -18.07 -14.49
C ASN A 3 18.80 -16.77 -14.53
N HIS A 4 18.62 -15.94 -15.57
CA HIS A 4 19.16 -14.58 -15.56
C HIS A 4 18.53 -13.86 -14.38
N GLN A 5 19.27 -13.80 -13.28
CA GLN A 5 18.82 -13.20 -12.04
C GLN A 5 18.80 -11.68 -12.28
N VAL A 6 17.60 -11.14 -12.48
CA VAL A 6 17.38 -9.70 -12.63
C VAL A 6 17.91 -9.02 -11.37
N THR A 7 18.84 -8.08 -11.55
CA THR A 7 19.41 -7.33 -10.43
C THR A 7 18.50 -6.15 -10.08
N PRO A 8 18.09 -5.97 -8.81
CA PRO A 8 17.25 -4.85 -8.43
C PRO A 8 17.98 -3.52 -8.61
N THR A 9 17.27 -2.53 -9.15
CA THR A 9 17.72 -1.13 -9.18
C THR A 9 17.55 -0.47 -7.82
N MET A 10 16.53 -0.89 -7.06
CA MET A 10 16.23 -0.44 -5.70
C MET A 10 15.71 -1.61 -4.87
N ALA A 11 16.07 -1.67 -3.60
CA ALA A 11 15.54 -2.64 -2.66
C ALA A 11 15.09 -1.97 -1.35
N ILE A 12 13.90 -2.32 -0.89
CA ILE A 12 13.28 -1.76 0.32
C ILE A 12 13.09 -2.89 1.32
N ILE A 13 13.56 -2.71 2.55
CA ILE A 13 13.33 -3.68 3.63
C ILE A 13 11.86 -3.61 4.03
N VAL A 14 11.17 -4.75 3.99
CA VAL A 14 9.75 -4.84 4.34
C VAL A 14 9.47 -6.09 5.15
N ASN A 15 8.48 -5.97 6.03
CA ASN A 15 7.87 -7.10 6.70
C ASN A 15 6.68 -7.59 5.86
N LEU A 16 6.81 -8.76 5.23
CA LEU A 16 5.70 -9.34 4.45
C LEU A 16 4.49 -9.71 5.30
N ARG A 17 4.62 -9.77 6.63
CA ARG A 17 3.48 -9.91 7.55
C ARG A 17 2.76 -8.59 7.83
N ASN A 18 3.27 -7.47 7.32
CA ASN A 18 2.63 -6.17 7.37
C ASN A 18 1.90 -5.94 6.03
N PRO A 19 0.55 -6.06 5.97
CA PRO A 19 -0.19 -5.82 4.74
C PRO A 19 -0.03 -4.39 4.23
N GLY A 20 0.11 -3.39 5.10
CA GLY A 20 0.38 -2.00 4.71
C GLY A 20 1.67 -1.87 3.89
N GLN A 21 2.78 -2.47 4.36
CA GLN A 21 4.04 -2.46 3.61
C GLN A 21 3.93 -3.25 2.29
N PHE A 22 3.28 -4.41 2.30
CA PHE A 22 3.04 -5.17 1.06
C PHE A 22 2.27 -4.36 0.02
N TYR A 23 1.17 -3.71 0.41
CA TYR A 23 0.39 -2.88 -0.50
C TYR A 23 1.13 -1.61 -0.89
N ALA A 24 1.95 -1.03 -0.01
CA ALA A 24 2.82 0.09 -0.37
C ALA A 24 3.79 -0.29 -1.49
N CYS A 25 4.37 -1.49 -1.45
CA CYS A 25 5.18 -2.01 -2.56
C CYS A 25 4.38 -2.19 -3.85
N CYS A 26 3.13 -2.66 -3.76
CA CYS A 26 2.25 -2.75 -4.93
C CYS A 26 1.94 -1.37 -5.52
N GLY A 27 1.71 -0.36 -4.67
CA GLY A 27 1.49 1.02 -5.09
C GLY A 27 2.72 1.65 -5.71
N LEU A 28 3.89 1.43 -5.11
CA LEU A 28 5.18 1.86 -5.67
C LEU A 28 5.42 1.27 -7.06
N LEU A 29 5.16 -0.03 -7.22
CA LEU A 29 5.28 -0.69 -8.52
C LEU A 29 4.27 -0.17 -9.56
N GLU A 30 3.06 0.18 -9.13
CA GLU A 30 2.07 0.83 -10.01
C GLU A 30 2.55 2.20 -10.48
N LEU A 31 3.16 3.00 -9.60
CA LEU A 31 3.74 4.29 -9.97
C LEU A 31 4.95 4.12 -10.91
N ALA A 32 5.84 3.17 -10.61
CA ALA A 32 6.98 2.86 -11.47
C ALA A 32 6.52 2.39 -12.87
N TYR A 33 5.50 1.53 -12.94
CA TYR A 33 4.91 1.09 -14.21
C TYR A 33 4.27 2.24 -14.98
N ARG A 34 3.74 3.27 -14.31
CA ARG A 34 3.20 4.45 -14.98
C ARG A 34 4.28 5.35 -15.60
N LEU A 35 5.46 5.39 -15.00
CA LEU A 35 6.60 6.13 -15.55
C LEU A 35 7.32 5.38 -16.67
N TRP A 36 7.56 4.08 -16.48
CA TRP A 36 8.48 3.30 -17.33
C TRP A 36 7.82 2.10 -18.03
N GLY A 37 6.52 1.89 -17.86
CA GLY A 37 5.80 0.78 -18.47
C GLY A 37 6.39 -0.57 -18.08
N VAL A 38 6.55 -1.45 -19.07
CA VAL A 38 7.04 -2.82 -18.88
C VAL A 38 8.51 -2.92 -18.46
N GLU A 39 9.27 -1.83 -18.55
CA GLU A 39 10.66 -1.78 -18.08
C GLU A 39 10.75 -1.80 -16.55
N ALA A 40 9.65 -1.45 -15.86
CA ALA A 40 9.54 -1.55 -14.41
C ALA A 40 8.94 -2.89 -14.00
N CYS A 41 9.68 -3.68 -13.22
CA CYS A 41 9.17 -4.90 -12.59
C CYS A 41 9.55 -4.97 -11.10
N GLY A 42 8.72 -5.64 -10.32
CA GLY A 42 8.94 -5.81 -8.88
C GLY A 42 8.76 -7.26 -8.43
N TRP A 43 9.41 -7.62 -7.34
CA TRP A 43 9.27 -8.92 -6.67
C TRP A 43 9.68 -8.83 -5.21
N PHE A 44 9.43 -9.89 -4.45
CA PHE A 44 9.84 -9.99 -3.06
C PHE A 44 10.94 -11.03 -2.89
N ASP A 45 11.98 -10.66 -2.15
CA ASP A 45 13.01 -11.55 -1.65
C ASP A 45 12.98 -11.57 -0.13
N SER A 46 12.16 -12.47 0.42
CA SER A 46 11.98 -12.79 1.85
C SER A 46 11.62 -11.59 2.73
N THR A 47 12.55 -10.67 2.97
CA THR A 47 12.41 -9.45 3.79
C THR A 47 12.59 -8.16 2.99
N ARG A 48 12.61 -8.26 1.65
CA ARG A 48 12.80 -7.11 0.77
C ARG A 48 11.77 -7.09 -0.34
N PHE A 49 11.35 -5.91 -0.70
CA PHE A 49 10.77 -5.65 -2.00
C PHE A 49 11.86 -5.12 -2.92
N CYS A 50 11.98 -5.74 -4.08
CA CYS A 50 12.94 -5.42 -5.11
C CYS A 50 12.21 -4.76 -6.27
N LEU A 51 12.67 -3.58 -6.68
CA LEU A 51 12.23 -2.87 -7.88
C LEU A 51 13.39 -2.84 -8.86
N HIS A 52 13.13 -3.27 -10.09
CA HIS A 52 14.05 -3.15 -11.21
C HIS A 52 13.45 -2.24 -12.27
N VAL A 53 14.29 -1.34 -12.79
CA VAL A 53 14.02 -0.53 -13.97
C VAL A 53 15.24 -0.64 -14.89
N SER A 54 15.02 -1.08 -16.12
CA SER A 54 16.08 -1.31 -17.12
C SER A 54 16.96 -0.07 -17.32
N GLU A 55 18.27 -0.26 -17.36
CA GLU A 55 19.26 0.78 -17.70
C GLU A 55 19.24 2.05 -16.83
N ARG A 56 18.73 1.94 -15.59
CA ARG A 56 18.58 3.08 -14.67
C ARG A 56 19.37 2.85 -13.37
N SER A 57 19.90 3.92 -12.79
CA SER A 57 20.52 3.89 -11.47
C SER A 57 19.48 4.03 -10.35
N GLN A 58 19.84 3.64 -9.12
CA GLN A 58 18.97 3.82 -7.96
C GLN A 58 18.59 5.29 -7.75
N ASP A 59 19.55 6.21 -7.89
CA ASP A 59 19.35 7.64 -7.66
C ASP A 59 18.38 8.25 -8.68
N ASP A 60 18.50 7.87 -9.96
CA ASP A 60 17.59 8.32 -11.02
C ASP A 60 16.16 7.80 -10.79
N VAL A 61 16.01 6.52 -10.43
CA VAL A 61 14.69 5.94 -10.11
C VAL A 61 14.08 6.62 -8.88
N ASN A 62 14.86 6.84 -7.81
CA ASN A 62 14.41 7.57 -6.62
C ASN A 62 13.96 8.99 -6.97
N GLN A 63 14.78 9.74 -7.70
CA GLN A 63 14.50 11.12 -8.06
C GLN A 63 13.21 11.23 -8.87
N GLN A 64 13.04 10.42 -9.92
CA GLN A 64 11.84 10.45 -10.75
C GLN A 64 10.57 10.02 -10.01
N LEU A 65 10.65 9.03 -9.11
CA LEU A 65 9.51 8.64 -8.28
C LEU A 65 9.13 9.75 -7.29
N MET A 66 10.12 10.38 -6.65
CA MET A 66 9.87 11.51 -5.75
C MET A 66 9.31 12.73 -6.49
N ASP A 67 9.80 13.01 -7.70
CA ASP A 67 9.27 14.08 -8.55
C ASP A 67 7.84 13.78 -8.99
N LEU A 68 7.53 12.54 -9.38
CA LEU A 68 6.16 12.13 -9.65
C LEU A 68 5.28 12.38 -8.43
N LEU A 69 5.69 11.94 -7.23
CA LEU A 69 4.94 12.15 -5.99
C LEU A 69 4.71 13.65 -5.74
N ARG A 70 5.70 14.52 -5.94
CA ARG A 70 5.57 15.98 -5.75
C ARG A 70 4.60 16.62 -6.73
N MET A 71 4.49 16.08 -7.94
CA MET A 71 3.63 16.60 -9.01
C MET A 71 2.19 16.07 -8.94
N MET A 72 1.90 15.10 -8.07
CA MET A 72 0.57 14.51 -7.96
C MET A 72 -0.48 15.53 -7.52
N THR A 73 -1.67 15.43 -8.11
CA THR A 73 -2.84 16.23 -7.74
C THR A 73 -3.98 15.31 -7.31
N PHE A 74 -4.90 15.84 -6.50
CA PHE A 74 -5.99 15.07 -5.91
C PHE A 74 -7.30 15.81 -6.06
N VAL A 75 -8.33 15.11 -6.54
CA VAL A 75 -9.70 15.63 -6.66
C VAL A 75 -10.67 14.58 -6.12
N ALA A 76 -11.50 14.93 -5.13
CA ALA A 76 -12.63 14.10 -4.74
C ALA A 76 -13.72 14.19 -5.81
N THR A 77 -14.33 13.07 -6.19
CA THR A 77 -15.43 13.09 -7.17
C THR A 77 -16.74 13.66 -6.61
N ASP A 78 -16.87 13.68 -5.29
CA ASP A 78 -17.98 14.26 -4.53
C ASP A 78 -17.40 14.79 -3.21
N GLU A 79 -17.45 16.11 -3.00
CA GLU A 79 -16.88 16.75 -1.80
C GLU A 79 -17.74 16.51 -0.54
N ASP A 80 -19.02 16.17 -0.72
CA ASP A 80 -19.96 15.93 0.37
C ASP A 80 -19.95 14.45 0.83
N ASP A 81 -19.39 13.54 0.03
CA ASP A 81 -19.21 12.13 0.41
C ASP A 81 -17.85 11.85 1.05
N SER A 82 -17.87 11.56 2.36
CA SER A 82 -16.70 11.11 3.13
C SER A 82 -16.00 9.85 2.58
N GLY A 83 -16.70 9.06 1.76
CA GLY A 83 -16.19 7.89 1.06
C GLY A 83 -15.99 8.11 -0.44
N SER A 84 -16.00 9.36 -0.91
CA SER A 84 -15.88 9.65 -2.33
C SER A 84 -14.62 9.02 -2.93
N PRO A 85 -14.73 8.42 -4.12
CA PRO A 85 -13.58 8.16 -4.98
C PRO A 85 -12.67 9.39 -5.12
N ILE A 86 -11.38 9.12 -5.30
CA ILE A 86 -10.38 10.17 -5.53
C ILE A 86 -9.78 9.96 -6.91
N LEU A 87 -9.68 11.04 -7.66
CA LEU A 87 -8.92 11.14 -8.90
C LEU A 87 -7.53 11.66 -8.55
N VAL A 88 -6.51 10.84 -8.77
CA VAL A 88 -5.10 11.17 -8.58
C VAL A 88 -4.50 11.52 -9.93
N GLY A 89 -4.16 12.79 -10.15
CA GLY A 89 -3.39 13.21 -11.32
C GLY A 89 -1.94 12.79 -11.17
N ILE A 90 -1.37 12.19 -12.21
CA ILE A 90 -0.01 11.61 -12.22
C ILE A 90 0.90 12.22 -13.31
N GLY A 91 0.58 13.44 -13.77
CA GLY A 91 1.24 14.09 -14.91
C GLY A 91 0.58 13.79 -16.25
N ASP A 92 0.90 14.61 -17.26
CA ASP A 92 0.50 14.42 -18.68
C ASP A 92 -1.01 14.20 -18.93
N GLY A 93 -1.86 14.80 -18.09
CA GLY A 93 -3.32 14.65 -18.17
C GLY A 93 -3.84 13.26 -17.76
N CYS A 94 -2.95 12.35 -17.33
CA CYS A 94 -3.34 11.03 -16.87
C CYS A 94 -3.89 11.10 -15.45
N THR A 95 -5.02 10.42 -15.25
CA THR A 95 -5.70 10.35 -13.96
C THR A 95 -5.86 8.90 -13.53
N TYR A 96 -5.55 8.62 -12.27
CA TYR A 96 -5.75 7.33 -11.61
C TYR A 96 -6.86 7.43 -10.58
N ARG A 97 -7.91 6.64 -10.76
CA ARG A 97 -9.04 6.60 -9.82
C ARG A 97 -8.75 5.63 -8.68
N VAL A 98 -8.87 6.09 -7.45
CA VAL A 98 -8.69 5.31 -6.21
C VAL A 98 -10.03 5.27 -5.46
N ASP A 99 -10.58 4.08 -5.31
CA ASP A 99 -11.89 3.84 -4.68
C ASP A 99 -12.07 2.41 -4.14
N TRP A 100 -10.97 1.72 -3.82
CA TRP A 100 -10.95 0.34 -3.32
C TRP A 100 -11.80 0.11 -2.06
N TRP A 101 -12.13 1.17 -1.32
CA TRP A 101 -13.01 1.15 -0.14
C TRP A 101 -14.51 1.12 -0.47
N THR A 102 -14.90 1.49 -1.69
CA THR A 102 -16.31 1.62 -2.09
C THR A 102 -16.98 0.25 -2.22
N LYS A 103 -18.26 0.19 -1.83
CA LYS A 103 -19.10 -1.02 -1.96
C LYS A 103 -19.62 -1.21 -3.38
N THR A 104 -19.66 -0.15 -4.18
CA THR A 104 -20.28 -0.10 -5.51
C THR A 104 -19.56 -0.95 -6.56
N ILE A 105 -18.27 -1.25 -6.37
CA ILE A 105 -17.51 -2.03 -7.36
C ILE A 105 -17.48 -3.53 -7.01
N TYR A 106 -17.61 -3.93 -5.74
CA TYR A 106 -17.43 -5.34 -5.35
C TYR A 106 -18.30 -5.80 -4.16
N TRP A 107 -18.94 -6.96 -4.30
CA TRP A 107 -20.07 -7.47 -3.48
C TRP A 107 -19.75 -8.02 -2.08
N LYS A 108 -18.46 -8.19 -1.70
CA LYS A 108 -18.06 -8.80 -0.41
C LYS A 108 -17.16 -7.89 0.41
N GLY A 109 -17.62 -7.54 1.62
CA GLY A 109 -16.84 -6.95 2.71
C GLY A 109 -16.24 -5.57 2.40
N SER A 110 -16.59 -4.55 3.18
CA SER A 110 -15.93 -3.26 3.03
C SER A 110 -14.52 -3.31 3.61
N LEU A 111 -13.52 -3.04 2.76
CA LEU A 111 -12.13 -2.78 3.17
C LEU A 111 -11.96 -1.43 3.89
N ARG A 112 -13.02 -0.60 3.94
CA ARG A 112 -12.99 0.70 4.61
C ARG A 112 -12.61 0.54 6.08
N THR A 113 -11.56 1.25 6.44
CA THR A 113 -10.91 1.21 7.75
C THR A 113 -11.21 2.45 8.60
N TRP A 114 -11.62 3.56 8.00
CA TRP A 114 -11.95 4.79 8.72
C TRP A 114 -13.45 4.97 8.94
N GLY A 115 -13.81 5.42 10.15
CA GLY A 115 -15.16 5.87 10.49
C GLY A 115 -15.30 7.39 10.64
N ARG A 116 -14.18 8.15 10.63
CA ARG A 116 -14.12 9.62 10.66
C ARG A 116 -13.12 10.12 9.62
N GLY A 117 -13.29 11.35 9.16
CA GLY A 117 -12.51 11.92 8.06
C GLY A 117 -13.02 11.47 6.68
N THR A 118 -12.53 12.14 5.65
CA THR A 118 -12.83 11.82 4.25
C THR A 118 -11.70 11.00 3.64
N SER A 119 -12.01 10.12 2.68
CA SER A 119 -10.99 9.45 1.85
C SER A 119 -9.96 10.45 1.32
N TYR A 120 -10.43 11.61 0.84
CA TYR A 120 -9.61 12.71 0.34
C TYR A 120 -8.58 13.19 1.38
N ASN A 121 -9.02 13.54 2.59
CA ASN A 121 -8.13 14.05 3.64
C ASN A 121 -7.11 12.98 4.05
N LEU A 122 -7.55 11.73 4.19
CA LEU A 122 -6.68 10.62 4.61
C LEU A 122 -5.55 10.38 3.58
N MET A 123 -5.89 10.42 2.29
CA MET A 123 -4.90 10.25 1.20
C MET A 123 -3.97 11.46 1.08
N THR A 124 -4.50 12.68 1.09
CA THR A 124 -3.72 13.90 0.90
C THR A 124 -2.84 14.24 2.11
N GLU A 125 -3.29 13.99 3.34
CA GLU A 125 -2.44 14.11 4.53
C GLU A 125 -1.31 13.09 4.53
N SER A 126 -1.59 11.84 4.20
CA SER A 126 -0.56 10.78 4.10
C SER A 126 0.47 11.10 3.02
N HIS A 127 0.02 11.59 1.87
CA HIS A 127 0.89 12.07 0.79
C HIS A 127 1.77 13.23 1.23
N ARG A 128 1.17 14.31 1.77
CA ARG A 128 1.87 15.52 2.20
C ARG A 128 2.92 15.23 3.28
N GLU A 129 2.60 14.38 4.24
CA GLU A 129 3.53 13.98 5.29
C GLU A 129 4.59 12.99 4.77
N GLY A 130 4.24 12.13 3.81
CA GLY A 130 5.16 11.19 3.17
C GLY A 130 6.23 11.88 2.31
N LEU A 131 5.89 13.01 1.69
CA LEU A 131 6.82 13.84 0.91
C LEU A 131 7.95 14.47 1.74
N LYS A 132 7.90 14.37 3.07
CA LYS A 132 9.00 14.80 3.94
C LYS A 132 10.16 13.80 4.00
N ALA A 133 9.99 12.61 3.41
CA ALA A 133 11.07 11.65 3.25
C ALA A 133 12.13 12.19 2.29
N GLU A 134 13.39 11.84 2.52
CA GLU A 134 14.50 12.19 1.62
C GLU A 134 14.38 11.42 0.30
N ASP A 135 14.06 10.12 0.40
CA ASP A 135 13.88 9.21 -0.72
C ASP A 135 12.77 8.18 -0.43
N ILE A 136 12.49 7.31 -1.41
CA ILE A 136 11.47 6.28 -1.29
C ILE A 136 11.81 5.27 -0.19
N VAL A 137 13.08 4.89 -0.05
CA VAL A 137 13.54 3.83 0.86
C VAL A 137 13.36 4.26 2.31
N SER A 138 13.92 5.41 2.68
CA SER A 138 13.78 6.04 4.00
C SER A 138 12.33 6.38 4.33
N GLY A 139 11.51 6.69 3.33
CA GLY A 139 10.09 6.99 3.50
C GLY A 139 9.24 5.82 4.02
N PHE A 140 9.67 4.57 3.83
CA PHE A 140 8.96 3.41 4.39
C PHE A 140 9.05 3.33 5.93
N ASP A 141 10.07 3.98 6.52
CA ASP A 141 10.31 4.04 7.96
C ASP A 141 10.11 5.45 8.54
N LEU A 142 9.89 6.47 7.70
CA LEU A 142 9.53 7.80 8.14
C LEU A 142 8.23 7.75 8.94
N THR A 143 8.29 8.24 10.18
CA THR A 143 7.12 8.41 11.03
C THR A 143 6.69 9.86 11.10
N ALA A 144 5.38 10.11 11.00
CA ALA A 144 4.78 11.41 11.31
C ALA A 144 3.64 11.28 12.31
N LYS A 145 3.45 12.36 13.07
CA LYS A 145 2.33 12.54 13.99
C LYS A 145 1.11 12.97 13.20
N MET A 146 0.14 12.07 13.01
CA MET A 146 -1.05 12.32 12.22
C MET A 146 -2.32 12.16 13.07
N THR A 147 -3.33 12.98 12.80
CA THR A 147 -4.65 12.91 13.43
C THR A 147 -5.57 11.90 12.75
N SER A 148 -5.31 11.61 11.47
CA SER A 148 -6.09 10.71 10.64
C SER A 148 -5.19 9.91 9.69
N ARG A 149 -5.61 8.71 9.28
CA ARG A 149 -4.88 7.78 8.40
C ARG A 149 -5.77 6.65 7.89
N LEU A 150 -5.39 5.98 6.81
CA LEU A 150 -6.12 4.82 6.31
C LEU A 150 -6.05 3.64 7.29
N SER A 151 -5.08 3.57 8.20
CA SER A 151 -4.94 2.48 9.17
C SER A 151 -4.70 1.12 8.51
N VAL A 152 -3.94 1.12 7.41
CA VAL A 152 -3.54 -0.09 6.68
C VAL A 152 -2.19 -0.62 7.14
N ASP A 153 -1.36 0.20 7.80
CA ASP A 153 -0.12 -0.22 8.44
C ASP A 153 -0.35 -0.63 9.92
N PRO A 154 -0.27 -1.95 10.27
CA PRO A 154 -0.38 -2.42 11.64
C PRO A 154 0.71 -1.93 12.60
N ARG A 155 1.86 -1.42 12.13
CA ARG A 155 2.90 -0.84 13.02
C ARG A 155 2.37 0.37 13.78
N ALA A 156 1.43 1.09 13.18
CA ALA A 156 0.77 2.23 13.80
C ALA A 156 -0.44 1.82 14.67
N SER A 157 -0.72 0.52 14.78
CA SER A 157 -1.84 -0.03 15.55
C SER A 157 -1.42 -0.32 16.99
N TRP A 158 -2.35 -0.04 17.92
CA TRP A 158 -2.15 -0.11 19.36
C TRP A 158 -1.88 -1.56 19.79
N THR A 159 -0.80 -1.80 20.54
CA THR A 159 -0.56 -3.12 21.14
C THR A 159 -1.41 -3.28 22.41
N ALA A 160 -1.70 -4.52 22.80
CA ALA A 160 -2.61 -4.87 23.91
C ALA A 160 -2.22 -4.30 25.29
N ILE A 161 -1.05 -3.66 25.43
CA ILE A 161 -0.62 -2.95 26.64
C ILE A 161 -1.46 -1.67 26.90
N ASP A 162 -2.15 -1.15 25.88
CA ASP A 162 -2.90 0.11 25.97
C ASP A 162 -4.44 -0.06 25.96
N ALA A 163 -4.92 -1.28 26.21
CA ALA A 163 -6.35 -1.59 26.22
C ALA A 163 -7.07 -0.87 27.37
N GLY A 164 -7.67 0.28 27.06
CA GLY A 164 -8.42 1.12 28.01
C GLY A 164 -8.29 2.63 27.77
N PHE A 165 -7.42 3.05 26.85
CA PHE A 165 -7.11 4.47 26.63
C PHE A 165 -7.69 5.01 25.32
N SER A 166 -8.45 6.11 25.38
CA SER A 166 -8.92 6.87 24.22
C SER A 166 -8.00 8.09 24.00
N PRO A 167 -7.22 8.15 22.91
CA PRO A 167 -6.29 9.25 22.64
C PRO A 167 -6.97 10.60 22.44
N ASN A 168 -8.24 10.59 22.05
CA ASN A 168 -8.99 11.80 21.67
C ASN A 168 -9.22 12.73 22.86
N ASP A 169 -9.29 12.20 24.09
CA ASP A 169 -9.49 13.00 25.29
C ASP A 169 -8.17 13.58 25.83
N GLN A 170 -7.03 13.27 25.20
CA GLN A 170 -5.69 13.60 25.69
C GLN A 170 -4.73 14.15 24.59
N ASN A 171 -5.25 14.53 23.41
CA ASN A 171 -4.48 15.16 22.33
C ASN A 171 -3.24 14.36 21.87
N PHE A 172 -3.31 13.02 21.89
CA PHE A 172 -2.19 12.16 21.52
C PHE A 172 -2.10 11.95 20.01
N THR A 173 -0.89 12.13 19.49
CA THR A 173 -0.54 11.87 18.09
C THR A 173 0.12 10.51 17.98
N VAL A 174 -0.40 9.63 17.13
CA VAL A 174 0.16 8.30 16.91
C VAL A 174 1.21 8.37 15.80
N ALA A 175 2.39 7.80 16.05
CA ALA A 175 3.40 7.62 15.02
C ALA A 175 2.80 6.78 13.88
N THR A 176 2.63 7.41 12.73
CA THR A 176 2.06 6.84 11.51
C THR A 176 3.14 6.82 10.44
N PHE A 177 3.08 5.89 9.49
CA PHE A 177 4.03 5.76 8.39
C PHE A 177 3.42 6.31 7.10
N PRO A 178 3.55 7.62 6.82
CA PRO A 178 2.63 8.29 5.90
C PRO A 178 2.84 7.85 4.44
N LEU A 179 4.09 7.64 4.02
CA LEU A 179 4.37 7.14 2.68
C LEU A 179 3.85 5.71 2.49
N VAL A 180 3.95 4.86 3.52
CA VAL A 180 3.38 3.50 3.49
C VAL A 180 1.86 3.55 3.40
N GLU A 181 1.20 4.37 4.21
CA GLU A 181 -0.26 4.54 4.15
C GLU A 181 -0.70 5.03 2.76
N PHE A 182 -0.03 6.06 2.23
CA PHE A 182 -0.34 6.62 0.91
C PHE A 182 -0.14 5.60 -0.23
N LEU A 183 1.05 5.00 -0.33
CA LEU A 183 1.36 4.03 -1.37
C LEU A 183 0.48 2.78 -1.23
N ALA A 184 0.16 2.35 -0.01
CA ALA A 184 -0.77 1.24 0.20
C ALA A 184 -2.18 1.58 -0.32
N GLY A 185 -2.63 2.82 -0.18
CA GLY A 185 -3.87 3.32 -0.78
C GLY A 185 -3.88 3.17 -2.31
N ILE A 186 -2.77 3.48 -2.98
CA ILE A 186 -2.60 3.24 -4.43
C ILE A 186 -2.56 1.73 -4.73
N GLY A 187 -1.76 0.97 -3.98
CA GLY A 187 -1.56 -0.46 -4.20
C GLY A 187 -2.81 -1.30 -3.98
N LEU A 188 -3.69 -0.92 -3.05
CA LEU A 188 -4.98 -1.58 -2.80
C LEU A 188 -5.95 -1.43 -3.98
N GLN A 189 -5.86 -0.34 -4.74
CA GLN A 189 -6.62 -0.19 -5.99
C GLN A 189 -6.11 -1.17 -7.06
N ARG A 190 -4.80 -1.39 -7.13
CA ARG A 190 -4.18 -2.29 -8.12
C ARG A 190 -4.31 -3.77 -7.76
N ASN A 191 -4.10 -4.11 -6.49
CA ASN A 191 -3.95 -5.48 -6.01
C ASN A 191 -4.87 -5.73 -4.82
N ARG A 192 -6.19 -5.51 -5.00
CA ARG A 192 -7.16 -5.63 -3.93
C ARG A 192 -7.18 -7.07 -3.36
N PRO A 193 -7.12 -7.27 -2.02
CA PRO A 193 -7.24 -8.59 -1.43
C PRO A 193 -8.61 -9.21 -1.70
N ALA A 194 -8.61 -10.52 -1.87
CA ALA A 194 -9.82 -11.33 -1.86
C ALA A 194 -10.01 -12.00 -0.49
N PRO A 195 -11.24 -12.09 0.04
CA PRO A 195 -11.50 -12.83 1.26
C PRO A 195 -11.43 -14.35 1.01
N ASP A 196 -10.89 -15.11 1.97
CA ASP A 196 -10.93 -16.57 1.98
C ASP A 196 -12.32 -17.10 2.40
N LYS A 197 -12.45 -18.43 2.45
CA LYS A 197 -13.68 -19.12 2.89
C LYS A 197 -14.11 -18.72 4.31
N ARG A 198 -13.19 -18.26 5.16
CA ARG A 198 -13.41 -17.82 6.54
C ARG A 198 -13.51 -16.29 6.68
N GLN A 199 -13.68 -15.57 5.57
CA GLN A 199 -13.78 -14.10 5.54
C GLN A 199 -12.50 -13.35 5.99
N ARG A 200 -11.34 -14.01 5.98
CA ARG A 200 -10.04 -13.35 6.19
C ARG A 200 -9.48 -12.85 4.87
N TRP A 201 -8.87 -11.69 4.86
CA TRP A 201 -8.33 -11.09 3.65
C TRP A 201 -6.99 -11.71 3.29
N CYS A 202 -6.79 -11.99 2.00
CA CYS A 202 -5.58 -12.65 1.51
C CYS A 202 -4.82 -11.80 0.51
N TYR A 203 -3.49 -11.87 0.57
CA TYR A 203 -2.60 -11.37 -0.47
C TYR A 203 -1.47 -12.36 -0.72
N THR A 204 -0.89 -12.30 -1.91
CA THR A 204 0.18 -13.20 -2.34
C THR A 204 1.43 -12.40 -2.62
N ALA A 205 2.51 -12.66 -1.88
CA ALA A 205 3.83 -12.20 -2.26
C ALA A 205 4.41 -13.15 -3.31
N TRP A 206 5.16 -12.60 -4.26
CA TRP A 206 5.73 -13.34 -5.37
C TRP A 206 7.24 -13.09 -5.47
N LYS A 207 8.00 -14.09 -5.93
CA LYS A 207 9.47 -14.07 -5.99
C LYS A 207 10.03 -13.79 -7.40
N THR A 208 9.18 -13.88 -8.42
CA THR A 208 9.56 -13.67 -9.83
C THR A 208 9.30 -12.21 -10.24
N PRO A 209 10.22 -11.50 -10.92
CA PRO A 209 9.95 -10.13 -11.38
C PRO A 209 8.68 -10.05 -12.23
N LEU A 210 7.74 -9.19 -11.82
CA LEU A 210 6.47 -8.95 -12.54
C LEU A 210 6.23 -7.44 -12.71
N PRO A 211 5.70 -6.99 -13.86
CA PRO A 211 5.22 -5.62 -14.01
C PRO A 211 3.86 -5.45 -13.29
N SER A 212 3.50 -4.21 -12.95
CA SER A 212 2.25 -3.91 -12.20
C SER A 212 0.99 -4.59 -12.77
N PRO A 213 0.79 -4.68 -14.11
CA PRO A 213 -0.34 -5.38 -14.70
C PRO A 213 -0.58 -6.82 -14.21
N LEU A 214 0.48 -7.54 -13.85
CA LEU A 214 0.42 -8.99 -13.57
C LEU A 214 0.39 -9.33 -12.07
N ILE A 215 0.57 -8.37 -11.17
CA ILE A 215 0.73 -8.68 -9.74
C ILE A 215 -0.55 -9.21 -9.08
N SER A 216 -1.73 -8.80 -9.56
CA SER A 216 -3.01 -9.28 -9.05
C SER A 216 -3.31 -10.73 -9.43
N THR A 217 -2.65 -11.23 -10.47
CA THR A 217 -2.80 -12.62 -10.94
C THR A 217 -1.61 -13.50 -10.55
N ALA A 218 -0.67 -13.00 -9.75
CA ALA A 218 0.57 -13.69 -9.40
C ALA A 218 0.31 -15.12 -8.87
N LYS A 219 -0.70 -15.32 -8.01
CA LYS A 219 -1.07 -16.65 -7.51
C LYS A 219 -1.53 -17.61 -8.62
N GLN A 220 -2.20 -17.11 -9.67
CA GLN A 220 -2.73 -17.94 -10.76
C GLN A 220 -1.68 -18.26 -11.82
N VAL A 221 -0.71 -17.37 -12.04
CA VAL A 221 0.24 -17.48 -13.16
C VAL A 221 1.61 -18.03 -12.74
N LEU A 222 1.96 -17.97 -11.46
CA LEU A 222 3.24 -18.46 -10.94
C LEU A 222 3.07 -19.80 -10.20
N PRO A 223 4.10 -20.66 -10.19
CA PRO A 223 4.10 -21.88 -9.39
C PRO A 223 4.09 -21.56 -7.89
N SER A 224 3.61 -22.50 -7.09
CA SER A 224 3.53 -22.37 -5.62
C SER A 224 4.89 -22.14 -4.94
N SER A 225 6.00 -22.57 -5.56
CA SER A 225 7.36 -22.32 -5.05
C SER A 225 7.80 -20.84 -5.17
N GLN A 226 7.17 -20.10 -6.08
CA GLN A 226 7.44 -18.68 -6.37
C GLN A 226 6.46 -17.74 -5.67
N THR A 227 5.53 -18.26 -4.87
CA THR A 227 4.49 -17.47 -4.21
C THR A 227 4.33 -17.84 -2.73
N VAL A 228 4.00 -16.85 -1.91
CA VAL A 228 3.70 -17.04 -0.49
C VAL A 228 2.39 -16.32 -0.19
N LEU A 229 1.40 -17.08 0.29
CA LEU A 229 0.10 -16.56 0.67
C LEU A 229 0.15 -16.02 2.10
N TYR A 230 -0.43 -14.86 2.32
CA TYR A 230 -0.61 -14.25 3.64
C TYR A 230 -2.08 -13.98 3.91
N ARG A 231 -2.49 -14.09 5.17
CA ARG A 231 -3.87 -13.85 5.63
C ARG A 231 -3.90 -12.83 6.75
N PHE A 232 -4.74 -11.81 6.64
CA PHE A 232 -4.93 -10.79 7.67
C PHE A 232 -6.41 -10.51 7.91
N GLU A 233 -6.70 -9.80 8.99
CA GLU A 233 -8.05 -9.40 9.38
C GLU A 233 -8.18 -7.89 9.42
N ILE A 234 -9.42 -7.41 9.35
CA ILE A 234 -9.74 -6.02 9.66
C ILE A 234 -10.36 -6.00 11.05
N ALA A 235 -9.54 -5.67 12.04
CA ALA A 235 -9.95 -5.55 13.42
C ALA A 235 -10.64 -4.19 13.65
N SER A 236 -11.44 -4.10 14.71
CA SER A 236 -12.13 -2.89 15.13
C SER A 236 -11.59 -2.39 16.48
N ARG A 237 -11.58 -1.06 16.66
CA ARG A 237 -11.27 -0.35 17.89
C ARG A 237 -12.45 0.57 18.22
N GLY A 238 -13.14 0.29 19.32
CA GLY A 238 -14.39 0.98 19.65
C GLY A 238 -15.43 0.78 18.55
N GLN A 239 -16.38 1.71 18.43
CA GLN A 239 -17.50 1.55 17.48
C GLN A 239 -17.16 1.86 16.02
N MET A 240 -16.07 2.58 15.72
CA MET A 240 -15.91 3.24 14.42
C MET A 240 -14.51 3.12 13.77
N ALA A 241 -13.45 2.87 14.54
CA ALA A 241 -12.11 2.78 13.97
C ALA A 241 -11.79 1.33 13.60
N ARG A 242 -11.29 1.08 12.39
CA ARG A 242 -10.89 -0.25 11.92
C ARG A 242 -9.47 -0.18 11.40
N TYR A 243 -8.75 -1.29 11.45
CA TYR A 243 -7.35 -1.34 11.03
C TYR A 243 -6.97 -2.73 10.53
N PHE A 244 -5.95 -2.80 9.69
CA PHE A 244 -5.39 -4.07 9.24
C PHE A 244 -4.53 -4.68 10.35
N THR A 245 -4.71 -5.97 10.63
CA THR A 245 -3.81 -6.69 11.54
C THR A 245 -2.52 -7.09 10.84
N HIS A 246 -1.50 -7.47 11.62
CA HIS A 246 -0.42 -8.29 11.06
C HIS A 246 -1.01 -9.59 10.50
N SER A 247 -0.42 -10.06 9.40
CA SER A 247 -0.83 -11.26 8.72
C SER A 247 -0.07 -12.48 9.23
N THR A 248 -0.67 -13.65 9.00
CA THR A 248 -0.02 -14.94 9.18
C THR A 248 0.22 -15.56 7.82
N GLU A 249 1.36 -16.22 7.65
CA GLU A 249 1.60 -17.05 6.47
C GLU A 249 0.56 -18.14 6.36
N GLY A 250 0.15 -18.41 5.13
CA GLY A 250 -0.88 -19.33 4.78
C GLY A 250 -0.37 -20.46 3.92
N GLU A 251 -0.93 -21.65 4.10
CA GLU A 251 -0.74 -22.73 3.12
C GLU A 251 -1.33 -22.33 1.77
N ASN A 252 -0.53 -22.57 0.71
CA ASN A 252 -0.97 -22.45 -0.68
C ASN A 252 -1.99 -23.57 -0.96
N GLU A 253 -3.28 -23.29 -0.70
CA GLU A 253 -4.41 -24.08 -1.25
C GLU A 253 -4.42 -24.02 -2.78
#